data_AF-A0A1M3N4N9-F1
#
_entry.id   AF-A0A1M3N4N9-F1
#
_cell.length_a   1.000
_cell.length_b   1.000
_cell.length_c   1.000
_cell.angle_alpha   90.00
_cell.angle_beta   90.00
_cell.angle_gamma   90.00
#
_symmetry.space_group_name_H-M   'P 1'
#
loop_
_entity.id
_entity.type
_entity.pdbx_description
1 polymer ?
#
loop_
_entity_poly.entity_id
_entity_poly.type
_entity_poly.pdbx_seq_one_letter_code
_entity_poly.pdbx_strand_id
1 'polypeptide(L)'
;MRLVYGGTARCKERQALQIELDGLAKGYRATEAEAKACKDAMSAASCADVFSGVPPEPCRLPGEFADGAPCTGDGQCASLACYVADDAICGTCGRRVPEGADCSAAKCELGLDCNRAKKCVKLGAEGAPCGGPSDPECEILLHCGEGKCVRGIPKGERCQLHDGAIPCDSFKGLVCVPTTGDDGTCEEYAIVGVGEACRVVSIAPPRFAFCENSDCVRDKCVPRIPDGEICVSTELGGIACQQPAHCREGKCVLRDPSKCQ
;
A
#
# COMPACT_ATOMS: atom_id res chain seq x y z
N MET A 1 8.06 -4.49 -4.93
CA MET A 1 9.05 -5.13 -4.03
C MET A 1 10.45 -4.51 -4.13
N ARG A 2 11.06 -4.43 -5.32
CA ARG A 2 12.40 -3.80 -5.49
C ARG A 2 12.43 -2.33 -5.06
N LEU A 3 11.48 -1.50 -5.50
CA LEU A 3 11.46 -0.08 -5.12
C LEU A 3 11.37 0.12 -3.60
N VAL A 4 10.58 -0.70 -2.91
CA VAL A 4 10.29 -0.51 -1.49
C VAL A 4 11.30 -1.20 -0.57
N TYR A 5 11.73 -2.42 -0.91
CA TYR A 5 12.58 -3.26 -0.04
C TYR A 5 13.88 -3.68 -0.69
N GLY A 6 14.10 -3.42 -1.98
CA GLY A 6 15.29 -3.87 -2.71
C GLY A 6 15.23 -5.34 -3.10
N GLY A 7 14.09 -5.99 -2.87
CA GLY A 7 13.88 -7.39 -3.21
C GLY A 7 13.09 -8.14 -2.15
N THR A 8 12.72 -9.37 -2.48
CA THR A 8 11.86 -10.21 -1.63
C THR A 8 12.58 -10.69 -0.37
N ALA A 9 13.89 -10.92 -0.42
CA ALA A 9 14.67 -11.37 0.75
C ALA A 9 14.62 -10.32 1.87
N ARG A 10 15.04 -9.09 1.57
CA ARG A 10 15.00 -7.98 2.52
C ARG A 10 13.57 -7.63 2.95
N CYS A 11 12.58 -7.77 2.07
CA CYS A 11 11.18 -7.64 2.47
C CYS A 11 10.80 -8.65 3.55
N LYS A 12 11.15 -9.93 3.39
CA LYS A 12 10.84 -10.96 4.38
C LYS A 12 11.56 -10.69 5.70
N GLU A 13 12.83 -10.32 5.66
CA GLU A 13 13.61 -9.96 6.84
C GLU A 13 12.97 -8.77 7.59
N ARG A 14 12.62 -7.70 6.88
CA ARG A 14 12.01 -6.51 7.49
C ARG A 14 10.60 -6.77 8.01
N GLN A 15 9.78 -7.51 7.27
CA GLN A 15 8.42 -7.85 7.70
C GLN A 15 8.44 -8.81 8.90
N ALA A 16 9.43 -9.71 9.00
CA ALA A 16 9.57 -10.59 10.16
C ALA A 16 9.74 -9.80 11.46
N LEU A 17 10.47 -8.67 11.44
CA LEU A 17 10.60 -7.81 12.62
C LEU A 17 9.25 -7.24 13.08
N GLN A 18 8.41 -6.78 12.16
CA GLN A 18 7.08 -6.27 12.49
C GLN A 18 6.15 -7.41 12.95
N ILE A 19 6.19 -8.57 12.29
CA ILE A 19 5.40 -9.74 12.66
C ILE A 19 5.78 -10.25 14.06
N GLU A 20 7.06 -10.23 14.42
CA GLU A 20 7.53 -10.59 15.76
C GLU A 20 6.97 -9.63 16.81
N LEU A 21 7.01 -8.32 16.56
CA LEU A 21 6.39 -7.32 17.43
C LEU A 21 4.87 -7.52 17.54
N ASP A 22 4.18 -7.74 16.42
CA ASP A 22 2.74 -7.99 16.37
C ASP A 22 2.37 -9.26 17.14
N GLY A 23 3.17 -10.32 17.02
CA GLY A 23 2.98 -11.59 17.75
C GLY A 23 3.12 -11.46 19.27
N LEU A 24 3.80 -10.42 19.77
CA LEU A 24 3.85 -10.09 21.18
C LEU A 24 2.64 -9.28 21.67
N ALA A 25 1.81 -8.77 20.74
CA ALA A 25 0.66 -7.98 21.13
C ALA A 25 -0.43 -8.85 21.76
N LYS A 26 -1.00 -8.36 22.86
CA LYS A 26 -2.17 -8.99 23.48
C LYS A 26 -3.35 -9.00 22.50
N GLY A 27 -4.21 -10.01 22.61
CA GLY A 27 -5.44 -10.10 21.83
C GLY A 27 -5.31 -10.86 20.51
N TYR A 28 -4.10 -11.14 20.01
CA TYR A 28 -3.93 -12.14 18.95
C TYR A 28 -4.05 -13.54 19.55
N ARG A 29 -4.82 -14.40 18.87
CA ARG A 29 -5.05 -15.80 19.28
C ARG A 29 -4.71 -16.83 18.20
N ALA A 30 -4.13 -16.39 17.10
CA ALA A 30 -3.79 -17.27 15.99
C ALA A 30 -2.80 -18.35 16.44
N THR A 31 -3.17 -19.61 16.28
CA THR A 31 -2.30 -20.75 16.51
C THR A 31 -1.34 -20.95 15.34
N GLU A 32 -0.25 -21.70 15.55
CA GLU A 32 0.66 -22.06 14.45
C GLU A 32 -0.04 -22.81 13.32
N ALA A 33 -1.02 -23.66 13.66
CA ALA A 33 -1.81 -24.42 12.68
C ALA A 33 -2.69 -23.50 11.83
N GLU A 34 -3.36 -22.54 12.43
CA GLU A 34 -4.16 -21.52 11.73
C GLU A 34 -3.28 -20.60 10.87
N ALA A 35 -2.14 -20.15 11.39
CA ALA A 35 -1.18 -19.36 10.64
C ALA A 35 -0.65 -20.13 9.41
N LYS A 36 -0.38 -21.43 9.57
CA LYS A 36 0.00 -22.31 8.47
C LYS A 36 -1.13 -22.48 7.44
N ALA A 37 -2.37 -22.70 7.88
CA ALA A 37 -3.52 -22.81 7.00
C ALA A 37 -3.75 -21.52 6.20
N CYS A 38 -3.65 -20.36 6.86
CA CYS A 38 -3.70 -19.06 6.20
C CYS A 38 -2.59 -18.92 5.15
N LYS A 39 -1.34 -19.23 5.48
CA LYS A 39 -0.21 -19.17 4.54
C LYS A 39 -0.44 -20.04 3.30
N ASP A 40 -0.91 -21.27 3.50
CA ASP A 40 -1.18 -22.21 2.41
C ASP A 40 -2.33 -21.68 1.53
N ALA A 41 -3.39 -21.15 2.13
CA ALA A 41 -4.52 -20.54 1.42
C ALA A 41 -4.13 -19.28 0.63
N MET A 42 -3.30 -18.41 1.21
CA MET A 42 -2.76 -17.21 0.54
C MET A 42 -1.90 -17.57 -0.68
N SER A 43 -1.16 -18.68 -0.61
CA SER A 43 -0.33 -19.15 -1.72
C SER A 43 -1.17 -19.67 -2.90
N ALA A 44 -2.42 -20.05 -2.65
CA ALA A 44 -3.37 -20.50 -3.66
C ALA A 44 -4.31 -19.38 -4.16
N ALA A 45 -4.37 -18.25 -3.45
CA ALA A 45 -5.24 -17.12 -3.80
C ALA A 45 -4.69 -16.33 -5.00
N SER A 46 -5.59 -15.75 -5.80
CA SER A 46 -5.18 -14.84 -6.86
C SER A 46 -4.71 -13.51 -6.26
N CYS A 47 -3.79 -12.80 -6.93
CA CYS A 47 -3.41 -11.46 -6.51
C CYS A 47 -4.62 -10.52 -6.46
N ALA A 48 -5.55 -10.65 -7.40
CA ALA A 48 -6.77 -9.84 -7.42
C ALA A 48 -7.58 -10.04 -6.13
N ASP A 49 -7.84 -11.28 -5.72
CA ASP A 49 -8.64 -11.56 -4.50
C ASP A 49 -7.97 -11.03 -3.24
N VAL A 50 -6.65 -11.27 -3.11
CA VAL A 50 -5.87 -10.83 -1.94
C VAL A 50 -5.87 -9.31 -1.81
N PHE A 51 -5.68 -8.60 -2.92
CA PHE A 51 -5.58 -7.15 -2.90
C PHE A 51 -6.94 -6.44 -2.96
N SER A 52 -8.03 -7.13 -3.25
CA SER A 52 -9.39 -6.58 -3.23
C SER A 52 -10.03 -6.58 -1.82
N GLY A 53 -9.23 -6.78 -0.78
CA GLY A 53 -9.71 -6.75 0.61
C GLY A 53 -10.54 -7.97 1.03
N VAL A 54 -10.43 -9.09 0.30
CA VAL A 54 -11.08 -10.35 0.62
C VAL A 54 -10.02 -11.39 1.00
N PRO A 55 -9.50 -11.38 2.24
CA PRO A 55 -8.57 -12.41 2.66
C PRO A 55 -9.24 -13.79 2.59
N PRO A 56 -8.49 -14.85 2.21
CA PRO A 56 -8.98 -16.22 2.28
C PRO A 56 -9.56 -16.52 3.65
N GLU A 57 -10.60 -17.36 3.70
CA GLU A 57 -11.29 -17.69 4.95
C GLU A 57 -10.32 -18.18 6.06
N PRO A 58 -9.32 -19.03 5.79
CA PRO A 58 -8.34 -19.44 6.80
C PRO A 58 -7.48 -18.31 7.38
N CYS A 59 -7.44 -17.14 6.72
CA CYS A 59 -6.74 -15.95 7.19
C CYS A 59 -7.60 -15.00 8.02
N ARG A 60 -8.90 -15.28 8.15
CA ARG A 60 -9.85 -14.46 8.93
C ARG A 60 -9.81 -14.91 10.39
N LEU A 61 -8.67 -14.70 11.04
CA LEU A 61 -8.37 -15.16 12.39
C LEU A 61 -8.77 -14.10 13.42
N PRO A 62 -9.97 -14.17 14.04
CA PRO A 62 -10.45 -13.12 14.93
C PRO A 62 -9.59 -13.08 16.19
N GLY A 63 -9.48 -11.92 16.82
CA GLY A 63 -8.79 -11.78 18.09
C GLY A 63 -9.69 -11.94 19.31
N GLU A 64 -9.16 -11.56 20.48
CA GLU A 64 -9.85 -11.65 21.76
C GLU A 64 -10.58 -10.35 22.15
N PHE A 65 -10.15 -9.20 21.63
CA PHE A 65 -10.63 -7.91 22.10
C PHE A 65 -12.04 -7.61 21.57
N ALA A 66 -12.92 -7.19 22.48
CA ALA A 66 -14.26 -6.74 22.16
C ALA A 66 -14.26 -5.35 21.51
N ASP A 67 -15.39 -4.98 20.90
CA ASP A 67 -15.60 -3.63 20.39
C ASP A 67 -15.38 -2.58 21.49
N GLY A 68 -14.70 -1.48 21.13
CA GLY A 68 -14.30 -0.40 22.03
C GLY A 68 -12.90 -0.58 22.66
N ALA A 69 -12.31 -1.77 22.61
CA ALA A 69 -10.95 -2.00 23.12
C ALA A 69 -9.90 -1.35 22.22
N PRO A 70 -8.77 -0.86 22.78
CA PRO A 70 -7.67 -0.35 21.99
C PRO A 70 -6.98 -1.50 21.23
N CYS A 71 -6.50 -1.21 20.04
CA CYS A 71 -5.88 -2.19 19.16
C CYS A 71 -4.81 -1.56 18.28
N THR A 72 -4.04 -2.41 17.61
CA THR A 72 -3.13 -2.04 16.53
C THR A 72 -3.42 -2.77 15.24
N GLY A 73 -3.89 -4.00 15.31
CA GLY A 73 -4.20 -4.78 14.13
C GLY A 73 -5.58 -5.41 14.19
N ASP A 74 -6.14 -5.68 13.02
CA ASP A 74 -7.45 -6.31 12.86
C ASP A 74 -7.54 -7.64 13.62
N GLY A 75 -6.46 -8.44 13.61
CA GLY A 75 -6.40 -9.73 14.29
C GLY A 75 -6.39 -9.68 15.83
N GLN A 76 -6.38 -8.49 16.45
CA GLN A 76 -6.59 -8.36 17.90
C GLN A 76 -8.08 -8.27 18.26
N CYS A 77 -8.91 -7.85 17.32
CA CYS A 77 -10.34 -7.62 17.53
C CYS A 77 -11.15 -8.87 17.17
N ALA A 78 -12.14 -9.22 18.00
CA ALA A 78 -13.10 -10.27 17.70
C ALA A 78 -13.89 -9.99 16.40
N SER A 79 -14.02 -8.71 16.03
CA SER A 79 -14.66 -8.23 14.80
C SER A 79 -13.75 -8.28 13.56
N LEU A 80 -12.46 -8.61 13.72
CA LEU A 80 -11.43 -8.44 12.68
C LEU A 80 -11.33 -7.01 12.15
N ALA A 81 -11.65 -6.01 12.97
CA ALA A 81 -11.60 -4.62 12.56
C ALA A 81 -11.06 -3.74 13.67
N CYS A 82 -9.79 -3.36 13.50
CA CYS A 82 -9.11 -2.31 14.23
C CYS A 82 -9.10 -1.05 13.36
N TYR A 83 -9.99 -0.11 13.66
CA TYR A 83 -10.01 1.19 12.96
C TYR A 83 -8.95 2.10 13.57
N VAL A 84 -8.01 2.56 12.75
CA VAL A 84 -6.96 3.51 13.14
C VAL A 84 -7.25 4.82 12.39
N ALA A 85 -7.47 5.91 13.11
CA ALA A 85 -7.59 7.23 12.50
C ALA A 85 -6.26 7.65 11.86
N ASP A 86 -6.30 8.50 10.84
CA ASP A 86 -5.14 8.83 9.99
C ASP A 86 -3.91 9.34 10.79
N ASP A 87 -4.13 10.04 11.90
CA ASP A 87 -3.09 10.58 12.80
C ASP A 87 -2.86 9.74 14.06
N ALA A 88 -3.62 8.67 14.26
CA ALA A 88 -3.56 7.84 15.45
C ALA A 88 -2.54 6.69 15.31
N ILE A 89 -1.83 6.39 16.40
CA ILE A 89 -0.92 5.23 16.48
C ILE A 89 -1.72 3.97 16.81
N CYS A 90 -2.73 4.13 17.66
CA CYS A 90 -3.60 3.09 18.15
C CYS A 90 -4.97 3.24 17.51
N GLY A 91 -5.55 2.11 17.17
CA GLY A 91 -6.92 2.04 16.74
C GLY A 91 -7.86 1.62 17.87
N THR A 92 -9.12 1.49 17.50
CA THR A 92 -10.18 0.96 18.35
C THR A 92 -10.85 -0.21 17.64
N CYS A 93 -11.05 -1.31 18.35
CA CYS A 93 -11.84 -2.42 17.86
C CYS A 93 -13.27 -1.97 17.63
N GLY A 94 -13.83 -2.32 16.49
CA GLY A 94 -15.23 -2.04 16.20
C GLY A 94 -15.78 -2.98 15.15
N ARG A 95 -17.10 -3.06 15.03
CA ARG A 95 -17.73 -3.78 13.94
C ARG A 95 -17.35 -3.21 12.57
N ARG A 96 -17.31 -4.09 11.57
CA ARG A 96 -17.31 -3.69 10.16
C ARG A 96 -18.68 -3.12 9.78
N VAL A 97 -18.70 -2.19 8.83
CA VAL A 97 -19.94 -1.54 8.36
C VAL A 97 -20.25 -1.93 6.90
N PRO A 98 -21.54 -2.07 6.54
CA PRO A 98 -21.94 -2.62 5.26
C PRO A 98 -21.79 -1.62 4.11
N GLU A 99 -22.04 -2.08 2.88
CA GLU A 99 -22.07 -1.24 1.68
C GLU A 99 -23.02 -0.04 1.85
N GLY A 100 -22.57 1.13 1.39
CA GLY A 100 -23.25 2.42 1.53
C GLY A 100 -23.15 3.05 2.93
N ALA A 101 -22.65 2.34 3.94
CA ALA A 101 -22.48 2.90 5.28
C ALA A 101 -21.32 3.90 5.35
N ASP A 102 -21.36 4.75 6.38
CA ASP A 102 -20.29 5.68 6.68
C ASP A 102 -19.07 4.98 7.26
N CYS A 103 -17.91 5.19 6.65
CA CYS A 103 -16.63 4.62 7.08
C CYS A 103 -15.64 5.68 7.57
N SER A 104 -16.12 6.87 7.93
CA SER A 104 -15.25 7.92 8.49
C SER A 104 -14.54 7.48 9.77
N ALA A 105 -15.16 6.59 10.56
CA ALA A 105 -14.65 6.08 11.82
C ALA A 105 -14.79 4.54 11.95
N ALA A 106 -14.90 3.82 10.83
CA ALA A 106 -15.11 2.37 10.83
C ALA A 106 -14.47 1.71 9.61
N LYS A 107 -14.19 0.41 9.71
CA LYS A 107 -13.77 -0.40 8.57
C LYS A 107 -14.99 -0.96 7.83
N CYS A 108 -14.92 -1.00 6.52
CA CYS A 108 -15.95 -1.64 5.71
C CYS A 108 -15.95 -3.17 5.87
N GLU A 109 -17.05 -3.82 5.52
CA GLU A 109 -17.10 -5.28 5.35
C GLU A 109 -16.02 -5.74 4.35
N LEU A 110 -15.62 -7.01 4.45
CA LEU A 110 -14.58 -7.56 3.57
C LEU A 110 -15.02 -7.47 2.10
N GLY A 111 -14.09 -7.07 1.22
CA GLY A 111 -14.37 -6.83 -0.20
C GLY A 111 -14.96 -5.45 -0.52
N LEU A 112 -15.11 -4.59 0.49
CA LEU A 112 -15.49 -3.19 0.33
C LEU A 112 -14.33 -2.30 0.74
N ASP A 113 -14.26 -1.13 0.11
CA ASP A 113 -13.29 -0.09 0.41
C ASP A 113 -13.98 1.23 0.76
N CYS A 114 -13.31 2.08 1.56
CA CYS A 114 -13.84 3.35 2.00
C CYS A 114 -13.51 4.45 0.99
N ASN A 115 -14.46 4.77 0.11
CA ASN A 115 -14.21 5.76 -0.94
C ASN A 115 -14.00 7.18 -0.40
N ARG A 116 -13.69 8.11 -1.30
CA ARG A 116 -13.43 9.53 -0.97
C ARG A 116 -14.65 10.26 -0.39
N ALA A 117 -15.87 9.81 -0.68
CA ALA A 117 -17.10 10.27 -0.04
C ALA A 117 -17.35 9.66 1.35
N LYS A 118 -16.38 8.90 1.89
CA LYS A 118 -16.45 8.20 3.17
C LYS A 118 -17.59 7.19 3.24
N LYS A 119 -17.84 6.49 2.12
CA LYS A 119 -18.81 5.40 2.02
C LYS A 119 -18.13 4.09 1.66
N CYS A 120 -18.59 3.01 2.28
CA CYS A 120 -18.18 1.67 1.91
C CYS A 120 -18.77 1.28 0.57
N VAL A 121 -17.92 1.00 -0.40
CA VAL A 121 -18.31 0.61 -1.76
C VAL A 121 -17.44 -0.55 -2.23
N LYS A 122 -17.92 -1.30 -3.21
CA LYS A 122 -17.06 -2.27 -3.91
C LYS A 122 -16.03 -1.53 -4.73
N LEU A 123 -14.84 -2.10 -4.87
CA LEU A 123 -13.85 -1.61 -5.83
C LEU A 123 -14.42 -1.66 -7.26
N GLY A 124 -14.00 -0.71 -8.09
CA GLY A 124 -14.44 -0.56 -9.46
C GLY A 124 -13.77 -1.59 -10.37
N ALA A 125 -14.56 -2.54 -10.86
CA ALA A 125 -14.13 -3.47 -11.90
C ALA A 125 -13.87 -2.75 -13.24
N GLU A 126 -13.28 -3.47 -14.21
CA GLU A 126 -12.98 -2.91 -15.53
C GLU A 126 -14.23 -2.31 -16.20
N GLY A 127 -14.12 -1.03 -16.62
CA GLY A 127 -15.20 -0.22 -17.18
C GLY A 127 -16.04 0.58 -16.18
N ALA A 128 -15.89 0.35 -14.87
CA ALA A 128 -16.60 1.13 -13.83
C ALA A 128 -16.17 2.60 -13.84
N PRO A 129 -17.04 3.55 -13.45
CA PRO A 129 -16.66 4.96 -13.31
C PRO A 129 -15.62 5.14 -12.21
N CYS A 130 -14.74 6.13 -12.38
CA CYS A 130 -13.71 6.48 -11.42
C CYS A 130 -13.36 7.97 -11.49
N GLY A 131 -12.63 8.46 -10.49
CA GLY A 131 -12.07 9.81 -10.49
C GLY A 131 -12.96 10.85 -9.80
N GLY A 132 -14.27 10.59 -9.68
CA GLY A 132 -15.18 11.37 -8.85
C GLY A 132 -15.06 11.09 -7.34
N PRO A 133 -15.69 11.93 -6.50
CA PRO A 133 -15.69 11.77 -5.04
C PRO A 133 -16.54 10.57 -4.59
N SER A 134 -17.63 10.27 -5.30
CA SER A 134 -18.54 9.15 -5.00
C SER A 134 -18.18 7.86 -5.74
N ASP A 135 -17.27 7.95 -6.71
CA ASP A 135 -16.88 6.79 -7.49
C ASP A 135 -16.04 5.82 -6.65
N PRO A 136 -16.11 4.52 -6.92
CA PRO A 136 -15.24 3.55 -6.28
C PRO A 136 -13.78 3.76 -6.71
N GLU A 137 -12.85 3.40 -5.84
CA GLU A 137 -11.47 3.19 -6.28
C GLU A 137 -11.42 1.96 -7.19
N CYS A 138 -10.59 2.00 -8.22
CA CYS A 138 -10.48 0.87 -9.13
C CYS A 138 -9.87 -0.35 -8.43
N GLU A 139 -10.27 -1.55 -8.87
CA GLU A 139 -9.60 -2.78 -8.44
C GLU A 139 -8.09 -2.64 -8.60
N ILE A 140 -7.32 -3.25 -7.70
CA ILE A 140 -5.89 -2.97 -7.52
C ILE A 140 -5.05 -3.09 -8.79
N LEU A 141 -5.44 -3.88 -9.80
CA LEU A 141 -4.69 -4.08 -11.05
C LEU A 141 -5.19 -3.17 -12.19
N LEU A 142 -6.08 -2.25 -11.89
CA LEU A 142 -6.66 -1.29 -12.81
C LEU A 142 -6.25 0.13 -12.41
N HIS A 143 -6.34 1.03 -13.38
CA HIS A 143 -6.08 2.44 -13.21
C HIS A 143 -7.34 3.23 -13.54
N CYS A 144 -7.48 4.39 -12.89
CA CYS A 144 -8.48 5.35 -13.33
C CYS A 144 -7.95 6.14 -14.54
N GLY A 145 -8.48 5.84 -15.73
CA GLY A 145 -8.11 6.48 -16.99
C GLY A 145 -9.37 6.86 -17.77
N GLU A 146 -9.42 8.10 -18.24
CA GLU A 146 -10.57 8.70 -18.94
C GLU A 146 -11.89 8.54 -18.17
N GLY A 147 -11.83 8.63 -16.84
CA GLY A 147 -12.98 8.49 -15.95
C GLY A 147 -13.50 7.06 -15.80
N LYS A 148 -12.75 6.05 -16.24
CA LYS A 148 -13.08 4.64 -16.08
C LYS A 148 -11.94 3.81 -15.52
N CYS A 149 -12.27 2.74 -14.81
CA CYS A 149 -11.32 1.73 -14.40
C CYS A 149 -10.89 0.90 -15.62
N VAL A 150 -9.61 0.97 -15.98
CA VAL A 150 -9.06 0.36 -17.18
C VAL A 150 -7.72 -0.29 -16.88
N ARG A 151 -7.30 -1.24 -17.70
CA ARG A 151 -5.94 -1.78 -17.63
C ARG A 151 -4.94 -0.72 -18.08
N GLY A 152 -3.75 -0.76 -17.48
CA GLY A 152 -2.66 0.08 -17.93
C GLY A 152 -2.20 -0.29 -19.34
N ILE A 153 -1.72 0.72 -20.07
CA ILE A 153 -1.22 0.56 -21.45
C ILE A 153 0.05 -0.32 -21.43
N PRO A 154 0.14 -1.38 -22.26
CA PRO A 154 1.29 -2.27 -22.26
C PRO A 154 2.52 -1.62 -22.92
N LYS A 155 3.68 -2.27 -22.77
CA LYS A 155 4.96 -1.78 -23.29
C LYS A 155 4.92 -1.59 -24.81
N GLY A 156 5.51 -0.50 -25.29
CA GLY A 156 5.63 -0.15 -26.71
C GLY A 156 4.39 0.52 -27.31
N GLU A 157 3.27 0.55 -26.59
CA GLU A 157 2.05 1.24 -27.05
C GLU A 157 2.09 2.73 -26.74
N ARG A 158 1.30 3.51 -27.51
CA ARG A 158 1.19 4.96 -27.34
C ARG A 158 0.51 5.30 -26.01
N CYS A 159 1.02 6.30 -25.32
CA CYS A 159 0.45 6.87 -24.10
C CYS A 159 0.39 8.40 -24.19
N GLN A 160 -0.34 9.01 -23.26
CA GLN A 160 -0.50 10.46 -23.18
C GLN A 160 -0.14 10.99 -21.79
N LEU A 161 0.42 12.19 -21.73
CA LEU A 161 0.92 12.88 -20.54
C LEU A 161 0.02 14.04 -20.13
N HIS A 162 -1.29 13.80 -20.02
CA HIS A 162 -2.24 14.77 -19.49
C HIS A 162 -3.03 14.18 -18.32
N ASP A 163 -3.66 15.06 -17.54
CA ASP A 163 -4.49 14.64 -16.41
C ASP A 163 -5.64 13.74 -16.89
N GLY A 164 -5.84 12.63 -16.19
CA GLY A 164 -6.85 11.64 -16.51
C GLY A 164 -6.55 10.76 -17.73
N ALA A 165 -5.39 10.88 -18.38
CA ALA A 165 -4.98 9.92 -19.40
C ALA A 165 -4.91 8.50 -18.83
N ILE A 166 -5.12 7.49 -19.68
CA ILE A 166 -4.86 6.10 -19.28
C ILE A 166 -3.34 5.96 -19.06
N PRO A 167 -2.88 5.59 -17.85
CA PRO A 167 -1.46 5.45 -17.60
C PRO A 167 -0.91 4.14 -18.21
N CYS A 168 0.41 4.11 -18.41
CA CYS A 168 1.11 2.85 -18.68
C CYS A 168 0.96 1.87 -17.52
N ASP A 169 1.05 0.57 -17.81
CA ASP A 169 0.95 -0.51 -16.83
C ASP A 169 2.10 -0.45 -15.80
N SER A 170 1.86 0.31 -14.73
CA SER A 170 2.83 0.54 -13.66
C SER A 170 3.12 -0.74 -12.85
N PHE A 171 2.21 -1.72 -12.86
CA PHE A 171 2.44 -3.03 -12.26
C PHE A 171 3.51 -3.84 -13.01
N LYS A 172 3.71 -3.55 -14.29
CA LYS A 172 4.81 -4.07 -15.11
C LYS A 172 6.05 -3.17 -15.12
N GLY A 173 6.07 -2.12 -14.30
CA GLY A 173 7.19 -1.20 -14.23
C GLY A 173 7.29 -0.28 -15.44
N LEU A 174 6.16 0.07 -16.04
CA LEU A 174 6.11 0.95 -17.20
C LEU A 174 5.78 2.38 -16.82
N VAL A 175 6.33 3.33 -17.57
CA VAL A 175 6.04 4.77 -17.50
C VAL A 175 5.87 5.31 -18.90
N CYS A 176 5.07 6.37 -19.04
CA CYS A 176 4.91 7.04 -20.32
C CYS A 176 6.15 7.88 -20.61
N VAL A 177 6.94 7.49 -21.63
CA VAL A 177 8.12 8.20 -22.06
C VAL A 177 7.74 9.19 -23.16
N PRO A 178 7.88 10.52 -22.94
CA PRO A 178 7.50 11.51 -23.94
C PRO A 178 8.28 11.33 -25.23
N THR A 179 7.58 11.44 -26.36
CA THR A 179 8.18 11.50 -27.69
C THR A 179 8.01 12.91 -28.28
N THR A 180 6.79 13.45 -28.23
CA THR A 180 6.48 14.78 -28.77
C THR A 180 5.26 15.37 -28.06
N GLY A 181 5.38 16.58 -27.50
CA GLY A 181 4.27 17.20 -26.76
C GLY A 181 3.76 16.29 -25.64
N ASP A 182 2.45 16.06 -25.60
CA ASP A 182 1.81 15.18 -24.61
C ASP A 182 1.85 13.70 -25.02
N ASP A 183 2.33 13.37 -26.23
CA ASP A 183 2.40 12.00 -26.72
C ASP A 183 3.69 11.30 -26.27
N GLY A 184 3.54 10.04 -25.89
CA GLY A 184 4.64 9.18 -25.49
C GLY A 184 4.46 7.73 -25.89
N THR A 185 5.41 6.91 -25.45
CA THR A 185 5.37 5.45 -25.57
C THR A 185 5.60 4.83 -24.19
N CYS A 186 4.84 3.79 -23.87
CA CYS A 186 5.04 3.08 -22.61
C CYS A 186 6.33 2.28 -22.63
N GLU A 187 7.28 2.64 -21.77
CA GLU A 187 8.57 2.00 -21.66
C GLU A 187 8.90 1.64 -20.21
N GLU A 188 9.83 0.71 -20.03
CA GLU A 188 10.33 0.36 -18.71
C GLU A 188 11.16 1.50 -18.12
N TYR A 189 10.94 1.79 -16.84
CA TYR A 189 11.87 2.63 -16.10
C TYR A 189 13.07 1.81 -15.60
N ALA A 190 14.19 2.49 -15.39
CA ALA A 190 15.35 1.89 -14.73
C ALA A 190 15.13 1.84 -13.21
N ILE A 191 15.69 0.81 -12.56
CA ILE A 191 15.82 0.76 -11.10
C ILE A 191 17.30 0.93 -10.80
N VAL A 192 17.63 1.92 -9.98
CA VAL A 192 19.01 2.34 -9.69
C VAL A 192 19.27 2.37 -8.18
N GLY A 193 20.52 2.20 -7.80
CA GLY A 193 20.98 2.15 -6.42
C GLY A 193 21.26 3.53 -5.82
N VAL A 194 21.65 3.51 -4.54
CA VAL A 194 22.04 4.71 -3.78
C VAL A 194 23.19 5.44 -4.46
N GLY A 195 23.07 6.77 -4.55
CA GLY A 195 24.05 7.67 -5.17
C GLY A 195 23.84 7.90 -6.67
N GLU A 196 23.07 7.03 -7.33
CA GLU A 196 22.75 7.15 -8.75
C GLU A 196 21.64 8.18 -9.01
N ALA A 197 21.58 8.66 -10.25
CA ALA A 197 20.58 9.64 -10.68
C ALA A 197 19.19 9.02 -10.74
N CYS A 198 18.17 9.76 -10.31
CA CYS A 198 16.76 9.33 -10.30
C CYS A 198 15.83 10.38 -10.90
N ARG A 199 14.54 10.03 -11.10
CA ARG A 199 13.57 10.78 -11.91
C ARG A 199 14.01 10.80 -13.37
N VAL A 200 14.25 11.96 -13.96
CA VAL A 200 14.65 12.10 -15.36
C VAL A 200 16.16 11.96 -15.46
N VAL A 201 16.64 10.82 -15.95
CA VAL A 201 18.08 10.52 -16.05
C VAL A 201 18.67 10.79 -17.44
N SER A 202 17.81 11.01 -18.43
CA SER A 202 18.17 11.49 -19.76
C SER A 202 16.98 12.26 -20.32
N ILE A 203 17.24 13.28 -21.15
CA ILE A 203 16.21 14.11 -21.80
C ILE A 203 16.10 13.84 -23.31
N ALA A 204 17.12 13.23 -23.94
CA ALA A 204 17.15 12.98 -25.38
C ALA A 204 17.93 11.69 -25.68
N PRO A 205 17.29 10.50 -25.68
CA PRO A 205 15.85 10.29 -25.43
C PRO A 205 15.51 10.41 -23.93
N PRO A 206 14.26 10.79 -23.58
CA PRO A 206 13.82 10.79 -22.19
C PRO A 206 13.95 9.40 -21.57
N ARG A 207 14.52 9.33 -20.36
CA ARG A 207 14.61 8.09 -19.58
C ARG A 207 14.32 8.37 -18.12
N PHE A 208 13.63 7.44 -17.48
CA PHE A 208 13.26 7.55 -16.08
C PHE A 208 13.96 6.48 -15.24
N ALA A 209 14.38 6.85 -14.04
CA ALA A 209 14.92 5.92 -13.07
C ALA A 209 14.31 6.12 -11.69
N PHE A 210 14.05 5.02 -11.00
CA PHE A 210 13.53 4.98 -9.64
C PHE A 210 14.52 4.30 -8.71
N CYS A 211 14.53 4.78 -7.47
CA CYS A 211 15.47 4.33 -6.47
C CYS A 211 15.10 2.95 -5.91
N GLU A 212 16.06 2.04 -5.85
CA GLU A 212 15.92 0.74 -5.19
C GLU A 212 16.07 0.91 -3.68
N ASN A 213 15.00 0.66 -2.91
CA ASN A 213 15.01 0.73 -1.44
C ASN A 213 15.61 2.05 -0.88
N SER A 214 15.36 3.14 -1.59
CA SER A 214 15.91 4.46 -1.31
C SER A 214 14.94 5.52 -1.80
N ASP A 215 15.14 6.76 -1.38
CA ASP A 215 14.28 7.87 -1.80
C ASP A 215 15.03 8.76 -2.79
N CYS A 216 14.30 9.34 -3.74
CA CYS A 216 14.89 10.26 -4.71
C CYS A 216 14.89 11.69 -4.17
N VAL A 217 16.05 12.16 -3.71
CA VAL A 217 16.23 13.50 -3.14
C VAL A 217 17.23 14.28 -3.99
N ARG A 218 16.79 15.42 -4.53
CA ARG A 218 17.61 16.27 -5.44
C ARG A 218 18.25 15.44 -6.56
N ASP A 219 17.41 14.66 -7.23
CA ASP A 219 17.75 13.81 -8.38
C ASP A 219 18.83 12.74 -8.09
N LYS A 220 19.06 12.42 -6.82
CA LYS A 220 19.92 11.29 -6.41
C LYS A 220 19.20 10.37 -5.44
N CYS A 221 19.46 9.08 -5.57
CA CYS A 221 18.96 8.10 -4.61
C CYS A 221 19.72 8.22 -3.29
N VAL A 222 18.99 8.46 -2.21
CA VAL A 222 19.53 8.53 -0.85
C VAL A 222 18.99 7.37 -0.01
N PRO A 223 19.81 6.78 0.87
CA PRO A 223 19.38 5.65 1.67
C PRO A 223 18.23 6.07 2.60
N ARG A 224 17.27 5.17 2.80
CA ARG A 224 16.24 5.34 3.82
C ARG A 224 16.83 5.27 5.22
N ILE A 225 16.21 6.01 6.13
CA ILE A 225 16.69 6.17 7.51
C ILE A 225 16.51 4.83 8.28
N PRO A 226 17.57 4.28 8.89
CA PRO A 226 17.49 3.06 9.70
C PRO A 226 16.59 3.20 10.93
N ASP A 227 16.15 2.08 11.51
CA ASP A 227 15.38 2.07 12.75
C ASP A 227 16.19 2.69 13.91
N GLY A 228 15.52 3.44 14.79
CA GLY A 228 16.10 4.14 15.93
C GLY A 228 16.71 5.51 15.60
N GLU A 229 17.03 5.77 14.33
CA GLU A 229 17.66 7.01 13.88
C GLU A 229 16.67 8.18 13.79
N ILE A 230 17.22 9.39 13.88
CA ILE A 230 16.43 10.63 13.85
C ILE A 230 15.82 10.82 12.46
N CYS A 231 14.55 11.20 12.43
CA CYS A 231 13.81 11.46 11.20
C CYS A 231 12.97 12.73 11.32
N VAL A 232 12.61 13.25 10.15
CA VAL A 232 11.56 14.25 9.96
C VAL A 232 10.46 13.58 9.15
N SER A 233 9.20 13.92 9.42
CA SER A 233 8.06 13.42 8.63
C SER A 233 8.30 13.66 7.13
N THR A 234 7.93 12.69 6.29
CA THR A 234 8.01 12.81 4.82
C THR A 234 7.11 13.92 4.29
N GLU A 235 6.01 14.25 4.99
CA GLU A 235 5.13 15.39 4.65
C GLU A 235 5.84 16.74 4.81
N LEU A 236 6.83 16.80 5.70
CA LEU A 236 7.70 17.96 5.90
C LEU A 236 8.98 17.88 5.05
N GLY A 237 9.01 16.99 4.05
CA GLY A 237 10.15 16.81 3.15
C GLY A 237 11.28 15.95 3.72
N GLY A 238 11.04 15.19 4.79
CA GLY A 238 11.99 14.23 5.33
C GLY A 238 12.24 13.01 4.43
N ILE A 239 13.36 12.32 4.65
CA ILE A 239 13.65 11.02 4.03
C ILE A 239 12.82 9.94 4.75
N ALA A 240 12.28 8.97 4.01
CA ALA A 240 11.49 7.91 4.60
C ALA A 240 12.35 6.96 5.44
N CYS A 241 11.73 6.41 6.47
CA CYS A 241 12.30 5.30 7.24
C CYS A 241 12.33 4.01 6.42
N GLN A 242 13.21 3.08 6.81
CA GLN A 242 13.21 1.74 6.23
C GLN A 242 11.87 1.05 6.53
N GLN A 243 11.13 0.71 5.49
CA GLN A 243 9.83 0.03 5.64
C GLN A 243 9.98 -1.28 6.44
N PRO A 244 9.01 -1.62 7.32
CA PRO A 244 7.75 -0.91 7.58
C PRO A 244 7.83 0.14 8.71
N ALA A 245 9.03 0.59 9.11
CA ALA A 245 9.15 1.65 10.11
C ALA A 245 8.63 2.98 9.56
N HIS A 246 8.08 3.80 10.46
CA HIS A 246 7.64 5.16 10.16
C HIS A 246 8.29 6.15 11.11
N CYS A 247 8.37 7.41 10.68
CA CYS A 247 8.87 8.47 11.53
C CYS A 247 7.84 8.80 12.62
N ARG A 248 8.12 8.45 13.87
CA ARG A 248 7.25 8.74 15.02
C ARG A 248 8.09 9.35 16.12
N GLU A 249 7.61 10.44 16.69
CA GLU A 249 8.31 11.17 17.76
C GLU A 249 9.77 11.51 17.38
N GLY A 250 10.00 11.82 16.09
CA GLY A 250 11.32 12.18 15.56
C GLY A 250 12.29 11.01 15.37
N LYS A 251 11.84 9.75 15.49
CA LYS A 251 12.66 8.56 15.21
C LYS A 251 11.97 7.56 14.29
N CYS A 252 12.77 6.87 13.49
CA CYS A 252 12.27 5.75 12.70
C CYS A 252 11.99 4.55 13.61
N VAL A 253 10.73 4.18 13.76
CA VAL A 253 10.35 3.07 14.63
C VAL A 253 9.33 2.16 13.94
N LEU A 254 9.48 0.86 14.18
CA LEU A 254 8.44 -0.11 13.88
C LEU A 254 7.20 0.21 14.71
N ARG A 255 6.04 -0.29 14.27
CA ARG A 255 4.83 -0.16 15.08
C ARG A 255 4.96 -1.08 16.28
N ASP A 256 4.94 -0.50 17.47
CA ASP A 256 4.96 -1.23 18.72
C ASP A 256 3.52 -1.38 19.22
N PRO A 257 2.94 -2.58 19.13
CA PRO A 257 1.56 -2.81 19.53
C PRO A 257 1.37 -2.82 21.05
N SER A 258 2.44 -2.90 21.84
CA SER A 258 2.38 -2.78 23.29
C SER A 258 2.02 -1.36 23.76
N LYS A 259 2.24 -0.35 22.91
CA LYS A 259 1.88 1.04 23.19
C LYS A 259 0.37 1.33 23.10
N CYS A 260 -0.42 0.36 22.65
CA CYS A 260 -1.86 0.49 22.42
C CYS A 260 -2.69 -0.45 23.30
N GLN A 261 -2.19 -0.78 24.49
CA GLN A 261 -2.85 -1.67 25.46
C GLN A 261 -3.54 -0.90 26.58
#